data_AF-A0A7X7QER9-F1
#
_entry.id   AF-A0A7X7QER9-F1
#
_cell.length_a   1.000
_cell.length_b   1.000
_cell.length_c   1.000
_cell.angle_alpha   90.00
_cell.angle_beta   90.00
_cell.angle_gamma   90.00
#
_symmetry.space_group_name_H-M   'P 1'
#
loop_
_entity.id
_entity.type
_entity.pdbx_description
1 polymer ?
#
loop_
_entity_poly.entity_id
_entity_poly.type
_entity_poly.pdbx_seq_one_letter_code
_entity_poly.pdbx_strand_id
1 'polypeptide(L)'
;RRLSPYYTRFLHRDRGGEWEFNLDWKPYDGFPARAGFLRTVRLGHEAVKAGLDIACPVLVCCSTASGPSSSFHSRLDRTDSVLDVAHMISRAPGLGEDVTIRPIDGGIHDLALSPHGARTLYFDTILDWADERIADLP
;
A
#
# COMPACT_ATOMS: atom_id res chain seq x y z
N ARG A 1 13.95 -5.15 14.46
CA ARG A 1 12.51 -5.12 14.81
C ARG A 1 11.78 -6.05 13.84
N ARG A 2 10.97 -7.00 14.32
CA ARG A 2 10.12 -7.84 13.44
C ARG A 2 8.79 -7.13 13.18
N LEU A 3 8.18 -7.40 12.03
CA LEU A 3 6.82 -6.96 11.74
C LEU A 3 5.84 -7.78 12.57
N SER A 4 4.72 -7.18 12.93
CA SER A 4 3.68 -7.87 13.70
C SER A 4 2.95 -8.87 12.81
N PRO A 5 2.58 -10.06 13.31
CA PRO A 5 2.07 -11.11 12.44
C PRO A 5 0.60 -10.98 12.06
N TYR A 6 -0.12 -10.03 12.67
CA TYR A 6 -1.57 -9.95 12.57
C TYR A 6 -2.06 -9.72 11.14
N TYR A 7 -1.36 -8.89 10.37
CA TYR A 7 -1.77 -8.59 8.99
C TYR A 7 -1.58 -9.79 8.06
N THR A 8 -0.41 -10.44 8.08
CA THR A 8 -0.16 -11.63 7.27
C THR A 8 -1.10 -12.79 7.65
N ARG A 9 -1.39 -12.96 8.95
CA ARG A 9 -2.35 -13.96 9.42
C ARG A 9 -3.78 -13.64 8.98
N PHE A 10 -4.18 -12.36 8.97
CA PHE A 10 -5.49 -11.95 8.48
C PHE A 10 -5.69 -12.32 7.00
N LEU A 11 -4.63 -12.20 6.18
CA LEU A 11 -4.72 -12.51 4.75
C LEU A 11 -4.73 -14.02 4.44
N HIS A 12 -3.95 -14.82 5.15
CA HIS A 12 -3.65 -16.19 4.73
C HIS A 12 -4.79 -17.18 5.02
N ARG A 13 -5.11 -18.04 4.04
CA ARG A 13 -6.20 -19.03 4.09
C ARG A 13 -6.13 -19.94 5.31
N ASP A 14 -4.94 -20.46 5.64
CA ASP A 14 -4.75 -21.37 6.79
C ASP A 14 -4.99 -20.70 8.16
N ARG A 15 -5.23 -19.39 8.18
CA ARG A 15 -5.54 -18.60 9.37
C ARG A 15 -6.93 -17.94 9.30
N GLY A 16 -7.75 -18.36 8.34
CA GLY A 16 -9.12 -17.84 8.14
C GLY A 16 -9.20 -16.65 7.18
N GLY A 17 -8.11 -16.30 6.51
CA GLY A 17 -8.10 -15.30 5.44
C GLY A 17 -8.56 -15.85 4.09
N GLU A 18 -8.61 -14.98 3.09
CA GLU A 18 -9.07 -15.33 1.73
C GLU A 18 -7.94 -15.89 0.85
N TRP A 19 -6.68 -15.56 1.14
CA TRP A 19 -5.59 -15.68 0.18
C TRP A 19 -4.60 -16.79 0.49
N GLU A 20 -4.11 -17.46 -0.56
CA GLU A 20 -3.00 -18.40 -0.47
C GLU A 20 -1.74 -17.76 -1.08
N PHE A 21 -0.64 -17.79 -0.34
CA PHE A 21 0.66 -17.29 -0.81
C PHE A 21 1.81 -18.04 -0.12
N ASN A 22 2.97 -18.04 -0.77
CA ASN A 22 4.13 -18.75 -0.23
C ASN A 22 4.66 -18.08 1.06
N LEU A 23 4.58 -18.80 2.18
CA LEU A 23 5.05 -18.32 3.49
C LEU A 23 6.57 -18.25 3.63
N ASP A 24 7.33 -18.89 2.74
CA ASP A 24 8.79 -18.67 2.67
C ASP A 24 9.10 -17.26 2.14
N TRP A 25 8.21 -16.70 1.32
CA TRP A 25 8.35 -15.35 0.75
C TRP A 25 7.67 -14.28 1.61
N LYS A 26 6.54 -14.60 2.23
CA LYS A 26 5.80 -13.71 3.15
C LYS A 26 5.50 -14.43 4.47
N PRO A 27 6.49 -14.61 5.36
CA PRO A 27 6.28 -15.30 6.64
C PRO A 27 5.30 -14.56 7.53
N TYR A 28 4.59 -15.29 8.39
CA TYR A 28 3.68 -14.68 9.37
C TYR A 28 4.37 -13.61 10.21
N ASP A 29 5.52 -13.92 10.80
CA ASP A 29 6.24 -12.99 11.70
C ASP A 29 7.13 -11.98 10.95
N GLY A 30 7.02 -11.95 9.63
CA GLY A 30 7.81 -11.13 8.72
C GLY A 30 9.33 -11.37 8.83
N PHE A 31 10.08 -10.46 8.20
CA PHE A 31 11.53 -10.44 8.27
C PHE A 31 12.03 -9.39 9.25
N PRO A 32 13.22 -9.57 9.86
CA PRO A 32 13.82 -8.55 10.70
C PRO A 32 14.19 -7.31 9.87
N ALA A 33 13.67 -6.15 10.25
CA ALA A 33 14.13 -4.87 9.73
C ALA A 33 15.56 -4.61 10.21
N ARG A 34 16.53 -4.65 9.27
CA ARG A 34 17.96 -4.43 9.51
C ARG A 34 18.28 -2.93 9.50
N ALA A 35 19.40 -2.52 10.10
CA ALA A 35 19.83 -1.12 10.12
C ALA A 35 19.98 -0.53 8.70
N GLY A 36 20.50 -1.32 7.75
CA GLY A 36 20.57 -0.92 6.34
C GLY A 36 19.21 -0.62 5.74
N PHE A 37 18.21 -1.46 5.99
CA PHE A 37 16.82 -1.22 5.56
C PHE A 37 16.27 0.10 6.12
N LEU A 38 16.43 0.33 7.44
CA LEU A 38 15.97 1.56 8.08
C LEU A 38 16.66 2.81 7.51
N ARG A 39 17.97 2.73 7.23
CA ARG A 39 18.72 3.81 6.58
C ARG A 39 18.16 4.10 5.19
N THR A 40 17.92 3.06 4.38
CA THR A 40 17.38 3.19 3.02
C THR A 40 15.99 3.81 3.02
N VAL A 41 15.08 3.38 3.91
CA VAL A 41 13.74 3.97 4.04
C VAL A 41 13.81 5.47 4.36
N ARG A 42 14.69 5.86 5.30
CA ARG A 42 14.87 7.29 5.65
C ARG A 42 15.40 8.11 4.47
N LEU A 43 16.40 7.59 3.76
CA LEU A 43 16.92 8.26 2.56
C LEU A 43 15.86 8.38 1.47
N GLY A 44 15.03 7.36 1.28
CA GLY A 44 13.90 7.41 0.35
C GLY A 44 12.89 8.50 0.74
N HIS A 45 12.55 8.61 2.03
CA HIS A 45 11.66 9.67 2.50
C HIS A 45 12.23 11.07 2.29
N GLU A 46 13.55 11.27 2.48
CA GLU A 46 14.19 12.56 2.18
C GLU A 46 14.22 12.85 0.68
N ALA A 47 14.44 11.85 -0.17
CA ALA A 47 14.37 12.01 -1.62
C ALA A 47 12.96 12.40 -2.09
N VAL A 48 11.91 11.71 -1.61
CA VAL A 48 10.51 12.08 -1.90
C VAL A 48 10.19 13.49 -1.40
N LYS A 49 10.70 13.88 -0.22
CA LYS A 49 10.53 15.24 0.30
C LYS A 49 11.23 16.30 -0.55
N ALA A 50 12.39 15.96 -1.13
CA ALA A 50 13.14 16.83 -2.02
C ALA A 50 12.54 16.93 -3.44
N GLY A 51 11.65 16.00 -3.80
CA GLY A 51 11.14 15.85 -5.16
C GLY A 51 11.91 14.75 -5.91
N LEU A 52 11.19 13.80 -6.51
CA LEU A 52 11.79 12.76 -7.35
C LEU A 52 11.83 13.10 -8.84
N ASP A 53 11.05 14.09 -9.28
CA ASP A 53 10.96 14.51 -10.69
C ASP A 53 10.68 13.34 -11.65
N ILE A 54 9.73 12.46 -11.28
CA ILE A 54 9.28 11.38 -12.16
C ILE A 54 8.58 12.01 -13.36
N ALA A 55 9.18 11.85 -14.54
CA ALA A 55 8.76 12.51 -15.78
C ALA A 55 7.50 11.92 -16.43
N CYS A 56 6.96 10.81 -15.89
CA CYS A 56 5.74 10.19 -16.40
C CYS A 56 4.58 10.36 -15.41
N PRO A 57 3.32 10.27 -15.88
CA PRO A 57 2.15 10.26 -15.00
C PRO A 57 2.26 9.17 -13.91
N VAL A 58 1.92 9.52 -12.67
CA VAL A 58 1.95 8.60 -11.52
C VAL A 58 0.57 8.48 -10.89
N LEU A 59 0.06 7.25 -10.75
CA LEU A 59 -1.09 6.94 -9.93
C LEU A 59 -0.65 6.42 -8.55
N VAL A 60 -1.11 7.09 -7.48
CA VAL A 60 -0.94 6.63 -6.09
C VAL A 60 -2.29 6.19 -5.55
N CYS A 61 -2.49 4.88 -5.43
CA CYS A 61 -3.62 4.30 -4.71
C CYS A 61 -3.23 3.96 -3.27
N CYS A 62 -4.10 4.25 -2.32
CA CYS A 62 -3.91 3.92 -0.90
C CYS A 62 -5.26 3.62 -0.23
N SER A 63 -5.26 3.07 0.99
CA SER A 63 -6.49 2.99 1.80
C SER A 63 -6.99 4.40 2.16
N THR A 64 -8.25 4.54 2.55
CA THR A 64 -8.79 5.78 3.15
C THR A 64 -8.36 5.98 4.61
N ALA A 65 -7.86 4.94 5.29
CA ALA A 65 -7.52 5.02 6.71
C ALA A 65 -6.39 4.09 7.13
N SER A 66 -5.62 4.51 8.14
CA SER A 66 -4.61 3.68 8.80
C SER A 66 -5.14 2.94 10.03
N GLY A 67 -4.59 1.75 10.26
CA GLY A 67 -4.84 0.88 11.40
C GLY A 67 -3.58 0.66 12.24
N PRO A 68 -3.72 0.24 13.52
CA PRO A 68 -2.56 -0.04 14.37
C PRO A 68 -1.80 -1.27 13.87
N SER A 69 -0.50 -1.10 13.62
CA SER A 69 0.37 -2.17 13.09
C SER A 69 0.84 -3.19 14.13
N SER A 70 0.66 -2.92 15.43
CA SER A 70 1.25 -3.70 16.51
C SER A 70 0.28 -4.64 17.24
N SER A 71 -1.00 -4.65 16.89
CA SER A 71 -2.01 -5.48 17.55
C SER A 71 -3.03 -6.00 16.55
N PHE A 72 -3.70 -7.11 16.89
CA PHE A 72 -4.93 -7.47 16.20
C PHE A 72 -5.99 -6.39 16.46
N HIS A 73 -6.83 -6.09 15.47
CA HIS A 73 -7.97 -5.20 15.62
C HIS A 73 -9.06 -5.55 14.61
N SER A 74 -10.30 -5.19 14.92
CA SER A 74 -11.48 -5.45 14.10
C SER A 74 -11.56 -4.65 12.79
N ARG A 75 -10.50 -3.91 12.43
CA ARG A 75 -10.43 -3.05 11.23
C ARG A 75 -9.36 -3.48 10.23
N LEU A 76 -8.74 -4.66 10.42
CA LEU A 76 -7.69 -5.19 9.53
C LEU A 76 -8.19 -5.43 8.11
N ASP A 77 -9.50 -5.54 7.95
CA ASP A 77 -10.25 -5.70 6.70
C ASP A 77 -10.50 -4.39 5.94
N ARG A 78 -10.21 -3.22 6.52
CA ARG A 78 -10.56 -1.92 5.91
C ARG A 78 -9.62 -0.77 6.22
N THR A 79 -8.40 -1.08 6.68
CA THR A 79 -7.38 -0.06 6.98
C THR A 79 -5.99 -0.54 6.59
N ASP A 80 -5.12 0.39 6.18
CA ASP A 80 -3.69 0.10 6.04
C ASP A 80 -3.04 -0.01 7.42
N SER A 81 -2.67 -1.23 7.80
CA SER A 81 -2.06 -1.53 9.10
C SER A 81 -0.54 -1.64 9.02
N VAL A 82 0.08 -1.15 7.94
CA VAL A 82 1.52 -1.19 7.70
C VAL A 82 2.06 0.21 7.44
N LEU A 83 1.40 1.00 6.59
CA LEU A 83 1.77 2.35 6.21
C LEU A 83 0.77 3.41 6.73
N ASP A 84 1.27 4.64 6.83
CA ASP A 84 0.47 5.79 7.22
C ASP A 84 -0.12 6.47 5.98
N VAL A 85 -1.44 6.39 5.83
CA VAL A 85 -2.20 6.92 4.69
C VAL A 85 -2.03 8.44 4.58
N ALA A 86 -2.02 9.16 5.71
CA ALA A 86 -1.86 10.62 5.70
C ALA A 86 -0.45 11.01 5.23
N HIS A 87 0.58 10.25 5.60
CA HIS A 87 1.92 10.41 5.04
C HIS A 87 1.98 10.11 3.54
N MET A 88 1.32 9.05 3.07
CA MET A 88 1.26 8.74 1.64
C MET A 88 0.64 9.88 0.84
N ILE A 89 -0.56 10.34 1.26
CA ILE A 89 -1.29 11.41 0.58
C ILE A 89 -0.51 12.72 0.60
N SER A 90 0.03 13.11 1.76
CA SER A 90 0.76 14.39 1.89
C SER A 90 2.09 14.43 1.13
N ARG A 91 2.70 13.27 0.87
CA ARG A 91 4.01 13.18 0.19
C ARG A 91 3.92 12.81 -1.28
N ALA A 92 2.82 12.22 -1.73
CA ALA A 92 2.61 11.85 -3.12
C ALA A 92 2.87 12.99 -4.13
N PRO A 93 2.52 14.27 -3.85
CA PRO A 93 2.86 15.37 -4.77
C PRO A 93 4.36 15.56 -5.00
N GLY A 94 5.23 15.05 -4.12
CA GLY A 94 6.69 15.10 -4.30
C GLY A 94 7.23 14.06 -5.30
N LEU A 95 6.38 13.22 -5.89
CA LEU A 95 6.82 12.19 -6.83
C LEU A 95 7.11 12.76 -8.23
N GLY A 96 6.38 13.77 -8.68
CA GLY A 96 6.51 14.38 -10.00
C GLY A 96 5.47 15.47 -10.22
N GLU A 97 5.40 16.04 -11.44
CA GLU A 97 4.44 17.11 -11.75
C GLU A 97 3.02 16.60 -12.04
N ASP A 98 2.88 15.38 -12.58
CA ASP A 98 1.59 14.72 -12.83
C ASP A 98 1.40 13.53 -11.88
N VAL A 99 0.81 13.81 -10.72
CA VAL A 99 0.47 12.80 -9.71
C VAL A 99 -1.03 12.79 -9.46
N THR A 100 -1.64 11.63 -9.66
CA THR A 100 -3.03 11.36 -9.34
C THR A 100 -3.11 10.52 -8.08
N ILE A 101 -3.82 11.00 -7.06
CA ILE A 101 -4.01 10.27 -5.80
C ILE A 101 -5.45 9.72 -5.76
N ARG A 102 -5.60 8.44 -5.43
CA ARG A 102 -6.90 7.75 -5.32
C ARG A 102 -6.97 6.91 -4.04
N PRO A 103 -7.52 7.46 -2.95
CA PRO A 103 -7.84 6.68 -1.77
C PRO A 103 -9.00 5.70 -2.07
N ILE A 104 -8.83 4.43 -1.68
CA ILE A 104 -9.79 3.35 -1.89
C ILE A 104 -10.50 3.05 -0.57
N ASP A 105 -11.82 3.28 -0.55
CA ASP A 105 -12.61 3.00 0.63
C ASP A 105 -12.69 1.50 0.90
N GLY A 106 -12.58 1.12 2.17
CA GLY A 106 -12.45 -0.28 2.58
C GLY A 106 -11.12 -0.94 2.19
N GLY A 107 -10.17 -0.19 1.62
CA GLY A 107 -8.86 -0.72 1.23
C GLY A 107 -8.03 -1.16 2.43
N ILE A 108 -7.32 -2.29 2.28
CA ILE A 108 -6.26 -2.70 3.21
C ILE A 108 -4.89 -2.30 2.68
N HIS A 109 -3.81 -2.67 3.37
CA HIS A 109 -2.44 -2.36 2.92
C HIS A 109 -2.13 -2.87 1.50
N ASP A 110 -2.30 -4.16 1.25
CA ASP A 110 -2.23 -4.75 -0.08
C ASP A 110 -3.60 -4.56 -0.78
N LEU A 111 -3.80 -3.46 -1.51
CA LEU A 111 -5.11 -3.12 -2.08
C LEU A 111 -5.71 -4.22 -2.98
N ALA A 112 -4.88 -4.89 -3.77
CA ALA A 112 -5.27 -6.04 -4.60
C ALA A 112 -5.77 -7.25 -3.79
N LEU A 113 -5.40 -7.32 -2.50
CA LEU A 113 -5.81 -8.37 -1.56
C LEU A 113 -6.94 -7.91 -0.62
N SER A 114 -7.51 -6.72 -0.84
CA SER A 114 -8.64 -6.20 -0.06
C SER A 114 -9.88 -7.10 -0.18
N PRO A 115 -10.85 -6.98 0.74
CA PRO A 115 -12.18 -7.55 0.54
C PRO A 115 -12.78 -7.14 -0.80
N HIS A 116 -13.65 -7.99 -1.34
CA HIS A 116 -14.17 -7.89 -2.71
C HIS A 116 -14.52 -6.46 -3.15
N GLY A 117 -15.31 -5.71 -2.37
CA GLY A 117 -15.74 -4.35 -2.76
C GLY A 117 -14.58 -3.37 -2.99
N ALA A 118 -13.64 -3.30 -2.05
CA ALA A 118 -12.46 -2.44 -2.14
C ALA A 118 -11.49 -2.92 -3.25
N ARG A 119 -11.37 -4.24 -3.42
CA ARG A 119 -10.55 -4.84 -4.47
C ARG A 119 -11.07 -4.52 -5.87
N THR A 120 -12.37 -4.63 -6.09
CA THR A 120 -13.02 -4.22 -7.34
C THR A 120 -12.80 -2.74 -7.60
N LEU A 121 -13.09 -1.87 -6.62
CA LEU A 121 -12.87 -0.43 -6.76
C LEU A 121 -11.41 -0.08 -7.10
N TYR A 122 -10.45 -0.78 -6.47
CA TYR A 122 -9.03 -0.60 -6.77
C TYR A 122 -8.67 -0.95 -8.21
N PHE A 123 -9.15 -2.09 -8.72
CA PHE A 123 -8.88 -2.49 -10.11
C PHE A 123 -9.57 -1.59 -11.11
N ASP A 124 -10.84 -1.24 -10.88
CA ASP A 124 -11.59 -0.30 -11.73
C ASP A 124 -10.83 1.05 -11.78
N THR A 125 -10.40 1.57 -10.63
CA THR A 125 -9.62 2.82 -10.55
C THR A 125 -8.33 2.78 -11.37
N ILE A 126 -7.61 1.65 -11.35
CA ILE A 126 -6.37 1.50 -12.12
C ILE A 126 -6.67 1.46 -13.61
N LEU A 127 -7.65 0.66 -14.01
CA LEU A 127 -8.00 0.47 -15.42
C LEU A 127 -8.54 1.77 -16.02
N ASP A 128 -9.47 2.42 -15.34
CA ASP A 128 -10.03 3.71 -15.78
C ASP A 128 -8.93 4.77 -15.92
N TRP A 129 -8.03 4.88 -14.93
CA TRP A 129 -6.91 5.82 -15.01
C TRP A 129 -5.94 5.48 -16.13
N ALA A 130 -5.66 4.19 -16.35
CA ALA A 130 -4.79 3.76 -17.44
C ALA A 130 -5.42 4.07 -18.80
N ASP A 131 -6.71 3.81 -18.98
CA ASP A 131 -7.44 4.10 -20.21
C ASP A 131 -7.48 5.61 -20.49
N GLU A 132 -7.74 6.44 -19.46
CA GLU A 132 -7.64 7.90 -19.56
C GLU A 132 -6.25 8.36 -20.02
N ARG A 133 -5.18 7.81 -19.44
CA ARG A 133 -3.80 8.26 -19.72
C ARG A 133 -3.22 7.69 -21.01
N ILE A 134 -3.61 6.48 -21.40
CA ILE A 134 -3.12 5.82 -22.61
C ILE A 134 -3.87 6.32 -23.84
N ALA A 135 -5.17 6.62 -23.74
CA ALA A 135 -5.92 7.21 -24.84
C ALA A 135 -5.37 8.58 -25.28
N ASP A 136 -4.72 9.29 -24.36
CA ASP A 136 -4.07 10.58 -24.61
C ASP A 136 -2.63 10.46 -25.14
N LEU A 137 -2.07 9.24 -25.30
CA LEU A 137 -0.77 9.03 -25.92
C LEU A 137 -0.90 9.03 -27.45
N PRO A 138 -0.06 9.79 -28.18
CA PRO A 138 -0.13 9.90 -29.65
C PRO A 138 0.26 8.61 -30.38
#